data_AF-A0A438K3Z1-F1
#
_entry.id   AF-A0A438K3Z1-F1
#
_cell.length_a   1.000
_cell.length_b   1.000
_cell.length_c   1.000
_cell.angle_alpha   90.00
_cell.angle_beta   90.00
_cell.angle_gamma   90.00
#
_symmetry.space_group_name_H-M   'P 1'
#
loop_
_entity.id
_entity.type
_entity.pdbx_description
1 polymer ?
#
loop_
_entity_poly.entity_id
_entity_poly.type
_entity_poly.pdbx_seq_one_letter_code
_entity_poly.pdbx_strand_id
1 'polypeptide(L)'
;MVGMSFCLPAPKAIQLSLMGAEVDPLSAAVQYDKEFIVCSLDLLSGLAEGLGSGIESLAAQSNLRDLLLQCCMDDASDVCQSALALLGDLARACPVYLHPRLSEFLNVAARRLIM
;
A
#
# COMPACT_ATOMS: atom_id res chain seq x y z
N MET A 1 33.85 -47.12 33.75
CA MET A 1 33.09 -47.06 32.49
C MET A 1 33.12 -45.63 31.97
N VAL A 2 33.70 -45.45 30.76
CA VAL A 2 33.48 -44.42 29.70
C VAL A 2 33.55 -42.94 30.12
N GLY A 3 34.24 -42.00 29.48
CA GLY A 3 34.83 -41.76 28.16
C GLY A 3 35.14 -40.24 28.13
N MET A 4 35.86 -39.57 27.23
CA MET A 4 36.47 -39.86 25.93
C MET A 4 37.70 -38.93 25.81
N SER A 5 38.76 -39.46 25.21
CA SER A 5 40.08 -38.83 25.06
C SER A 5 40.15 -37.78 23.95
N PHE A 6 40.87 -36.71 24.29
CA PHE A 6 41.95 -36.02 23.55
C PHE A 6 41.80 -35.54 22.10
N CYS A 7 42.30 -34.31 21.92
CA CYS A 7 42.58 -33.56 20.69
C CYS A 7 43.53 -34.26 19.69
N LEU A 8 43.31 -33.99 18.39
CA LEU A 8 44.24 -33.51 17.31
C LEU A 8 43.57 -33.73 15.90
N PRO A 9 44.09 -33.27 14.73
CA PRO A 9 43.96 -31.93 14.11
C PRO A 9 43.46 -31.93 12.62
N ALA A 10 43.47 -30.73 11.98
CA ALA A 10 43.00 -30.29 10.62
C ALA A 10 43.48 -31.12 9.38
N PRO A 11 43.00 -30.96 8.09
CA PRO A 11 43.18 -29.72 7.26
C PRO A 11 42.31 -29.50 5.94
N LYS A 12 42.53 -28.33 5.29
CA LYS A 12 42.49 -27.97 3.84
C LYS A 12 41.32 -27.13 3.23
N ALA A 13 41.73 -25.97 2.68
CA ALA A 13 41.28 -25.24 1.46
C ALA A 13 39.78 -24.92 1.32
N ILE A 14 39.34 -23.67 1.13
CA ILE A 14 39.47 -22.89 -0.12
C ILE A 14 39.33 -21.39 0.21
N GLN A 15 40.22 -20.57 -0.37
CA GLN A 15 40.10 -19.13 -0.47
C GLN A 15 39.62 -18.81 -1.89
N LEU A 16 38.47 -18.13 -2.10
CA LEU A 16 38.31 -17.14 -3.18
C LEU A 16 37.00 -16.34 -3.08
N SER A 17 37.15 -15.03 -3.28
CA SER A 17 36.14 -13.98 -3.47
C SER A 17 35.10 -14.24 -4.56
N LEU A 18 33.96 -13.53 -4.46
CA LEU A 18 32.89 -13.20 -5.45
C LEU A 18 31.54 -13.40 -4.71
N MET A 19 30.68 -12.43 -4.43
CA MET A 19 30.37 -11.16 -5.06
C MET A 19 30.32 -10.05 -4.02
N GLY A 20 30.92 -8.90 -4.34
CA GLY A 20 30.28 -7.65 -3.96
C GLY A 20 28.94 -7.61 -4.68
N ALA A 21 27.87 -7.96 -3.98
CA ALA A 21 26.61 -7.33 -4.26
C ALA A 21 26.70 -5.98 -3.56
N GLU A 22 27.24 -4.99 -4.26
CA GLU A 22 26.70 -3.65 -4.06
C GLU A 22 25.22 -3.80 -4.43
N VAL A 23 24.41 -4.10 -3.41
CA VAL A 23 22.96 -3.96 -3.53
C VAL A 23 22.77 -2.47 -3.62
N ASP A 24 22.80 -1.99 -4.85
CA ASP A 24 22.45 -0.62 -5.18
C ASP A 24 21.12 -0.33 -4.48
N PRO A 25 21.07 0.59 -3.49
CA PRO A 25 19.86 0.86 -2.74
C PRO A 25 18.75 1.46 -3.62
N LEU A 26 19.03 1.69 -4.91
CA LEU A 26 18.07 2.20 -5.89
C LEU A 26 17.17 1.10 -6.50
N SER A 27 17.49 -0.19 -6.33
CA SER A 27 16.75 -1.28 -7.01
C SER A 27 15.57 -1.87 -6.20
N ALA A 28 15.28 -1.34 -5.00
CA ALA A 28 14.10 -1.71 -4.21
C ALA A 28 12.91 -0.75 -4.40
N ALA A 29 13.02 0.23 -5.29
CA ALA A 29 11.86 0.95 -5.79
C ALA A 29 11.16 0.06 -6.82
N VAL A 30 10.29 -0.85 -6.37
CA VAL A 30 9.17 -1.26 -7.21
C VAL A 30 8.40 0.03 -7.49
N GLN A 31 8.71 0.70 -8.60
CA GLN A 31 7.91 1.82 -9.08
C GLN A 31 6.51 1.26 -9.31
N TYR A 32 5.58 1.62 -8.42
CA TYR A 32 4.19 1.26 -8.62
C TYR A 32 3.69 1.97 -9.89
N ASP A 33 2.84 1.30 -10.64
CA ASP A 33 2.26 1.87 -11.84
C ASP A 33 1.09 2.78 -11.44
N LYS A 34 1.36 4.09 -11.38
CA LYS A 34 0.35 5.07 -11.00
C LYS A 34 -0.87 5.06 -11.93
N GLU A 35 -0.70 4.76 -13.22
CA GLU A 35 -1.80 4.73 -14.19
C GLU A 35 -2.73 3.55 -13.87
N PHE A 36 -2.16 2.43 -13.43
CA PHE A 36 -2.94 1.29 -12.96
C PHE A 36 -3.72 1.61 -11.67
N ILE A 37 -3.11 2.35 -10.74
CA ILE A 37 -3.80 2.78 -9.51
C ILE A 37 -4.96 3.73 -9.85
N VAL A 38 -4.72 4.75 -10.67
CA VAL A 38 -5.75 5.70 -11.13
C VAL A 38 -6.90 4.96 -11.79
N CYS A 39 -6.60 4.07 -12.75
CA CYS A 39 -7.61 3.25 -13.42
C CYS A 39 -8.42 2.38 -12.44
N SER A 40 -7.76 1.82 -11.42
CA SER A 40 -8.42 1.01 -10.39
C SER A 40 -9.34 1.86 -9.50
N LEU A 41 -8.91 3.07 -9.12
CA LEU A 41 -9.72 4.01 -8.34
C LEU A 41 -10.94 4.50 -9.13
N ASP A 42 -10.77 4.82 -10.41
CA ASP A 42 -11.86 5.25 -11.29
C ASP A 42 -12.91 4.13 -11.47
N LEU A 43 -12.45 2.88 -11.62
CA LEU A 43 -13.35 1.73 -11.66
C LEU A 43 -14.15 1.58 -10.35
N LEU A 44 -13.48 1.72 -9.20
CA LEU A 44 -14.16 1.67 -7.90
C LEU A 44 -15.15 2.82 -7.74
N SER A 45 -14.86 4.01 -8.27
CA SER A 45 -15.79 5.15 -8.33
C SER A 45 -17.04 4.75 -9.10
N GLY A 46 -16.87 4.25 -10.33
CA GLY A 46 -17.98 3.80 -11.17
C GLY A 46 -18.82 2.69 -10.52
N LEU A 47 -18.19 1.79 -9.75
CA LEU A 47 -18.91 0.79 -8.96
C LEU A 47 -19.71 1.41 -7.81
N ALA A 48 -19.13 2.38 -7.07
CA ALA A 48 -19.82 3.08 -6.00
C ALA A 48 -21.03 3.87 -6.53
N GLU A 49 -20.87 4.52 -7.68
CA GLU A 49 -21.96 5.22 -8.36
C GLU A 49 -23.05 4.27 -8.87
N GLY A 50 -22.65 3.17 -9.50
CA GLY A 50 -23.58 2.22 -10.12
C GLY A 50 -24.34 1.34 -9.12
N LEU A 51 -23.70 0.94 -8.02
CA LEU A 51 -24.30 0.09 -6.99
C LEU A 51 -24.96 0.88 -5.85
N GLY A 52 -24.61 2.16 -5.67
CA GLY A 52 -25.08 2.98 -4.57
C GLY A 52 -24.82 2.32 -3.22
N SER A 53 -25.82 2.31 -2.32
CA SER A 53 -25.69 1.70 -1.00
C SER A 53 -25.38 0.19 -1.02
N GLY A 54 -25.58 -0.49 -2.15
CA GLY A 54 -25.20 -1.90 -2.31
C GLY A 54 -23.69 -2.16 -2.20
N ILE A 55 -22.85 -1.14 -2.42
CA ILE A 55 -21.40 -1.29 -2.32
C ILE A 55 -20.90 -1.42 -0.86
N GLU A 56 -21.71 -1.02 0.12
CA GLU A 56 -21.28 -0.94 1.53
C GLU A 56 -20.78 -2.28 2.06
N SER A 57 -21.49 -3.38 1.76
CA SER A 57 -21.10 -4.73 2.19
C SER A 57 -19.76 -5.17 1.58
N LEU A 58 -19.54 -4.86 0.30
CA LEU A 58 -18.29 -5.16 -0.40
C LEU A 58 -17.12 -4.34 0.19
N ALA A 59 -17.36 -3.05 0.41
CA ALA A 59 -16.36 -2.15 1.01
C ALA A 59 -16.01 -2.58 2.44
N ALA A 60 -16.99 -3.00 3.25
CA ALA A 60 -16.81 -3.48 4.62
C ALA A 60 -15.99 -4.77 4.73
N GLN A 61 -15.98 -5.61 3.69
CA GLN A 61 -15.20 -6.85 3.63
C GLN A 61 -13.77 -6.65 3.11
N SER A 62 -13.35 -5.41 2.88
CA SER A 62 -12.05 -5.07 2.30
C SER A 62 -11.27 -4.08 3.16
N ASN A 63 -9.97 -3.95 2.88
CA ASN A 63 -9.10 -2.90 3.43
C ASN A 63 -9.16 -1.59 2.63
N LEU A 64 -10.18 -1.41 1.78
CA LEU A 64 -10.31 -0.27 0.87
C LEU A 64 -10.21 1.07 1.61
N ARG A 65 -10.80 1.21 2.80
CA ARG A 65 -10.75 2.46 3.57
C ARG A 65 -9.31 2.90 3.89
N ASP A 66 -8.46 1.96 4.28
CA ASP A 66 -7.09 2.26 4.68
C ASP A 66 -6.22 2.54 3.45
N LEU A 67 -6.42 1.78 2.38
CA LEU A 67 -5.75 2.01 1.10
C LEU A 67 -6.17 3.35 0.49
N LEU A 68 -7.46 3.68 0.53
CA LEU A 68 -7.99 4.94 0.02
C LEU A 68 -7.36 6.13 0.72
N LEU A 69 -7.21 6.08 2.05
CA LEU A 69 -6.55 7.15 2.78
C LEU A 69 -5.08 7.32 2.36
N GLN A 70 -4.37 6.22 2.13
CA GLN A 70 -3.00 6.26 1.59
C GLN A 70 -2.98 6.90 0.19
N CYS A 71 -3.91 6.52 -0.70
CA CYS A 71 -4.01 7.12 -2.03
C CYS A 71 -4.35 8.62 -1.97
N CYS A 72 -5.17 9.09 -1.03
CA CYS A 72 -5.41 10.53 -0.84
C CYS A 72 -4.14 11.29 -0.40
N MET A 73 -3.20 10.60 0.24
CA MET A 73 -1.92 11.15 0.70
C MET A 73 -0.76 10.93 -0.28
N ASP A 74 -1.01 10.28 -1.43
CA ASP A 74 0.00 9.96 -2.44
C ASP A 74 0.64 11.24 -3.02
N ASP A 75 1.93 11.16 -3.40
CA ASP A 75 2.68 12.27 -3.99
C ASP A 75 2.23 12.55 -5.44
N ALA A 76 1.72 11.53 -6.14
CA ALA A 76 1.18 11.69 -7.48
C ALA A 76 -0.20 12.37 -7.44
N SER A 77 -0.30 13.55 -8.04
CA SER A 77 -1.56 14.32 -8.12
C SER A 77 -2.71 13.52 -8.72
N ASP A 78 -2.43 12.71 -9.74
CA ASP A 78 -3.44 11.93 -10.47
C ASP A 78 -4.09 10.88 -9.54
N VAL A 79 -3.26 10.18 -8.74
CA VAL A 79 -3.72 9.20 -7.76
C VAL A 79 -4.55 9.86 -6.68
N CYS A 80 -4.08 11.00 -6.15
CA CYS A 80 -4.80 11.77 -5.14
C CYS A 80 -6.16 12.25 -5.66
N GLN A 81 -6.23 12.75 -6.89
CA GLN A 81 -7.47 13.22 -7.51
C GLN A 81 -8.51 12.11 -7.66
N SER A 82 -8.14 10.95 -8.23
CA SER A 82 -9.06 9.81 -8.35
C SER A 82 -9.46 9.26 -6.98
N ALA A 83 -8.56 9.28 -5.98
CA ALA A 83 -8.88 8.86 -4.62
C ALA A 83 -9.91 9.79 -3.96
N LEU A 84 -9.77 11.11 -4.14
CA LEU A 84 -10.73 12.08 -3.63
C LEU A 84 -12.09 12.00 -4.35
N ALA A 85 -12.10 11.67 -5.64
CA ALA A 85 -13.33 11.39 -6.39
C ALA A 85 -14.07 10.18 -5.80
N LEU A 86 -13.36 9.05 -5.63
CA LEU A 86 -13.89 7.85 -4.99
C LEU A 86 -14.37 8.10 -3.56
N LEU A 87 -13.65 8.89 -2.77
CA LEU A 87 -14.09 9.29 -1.43
C LEU A 87 -15.44 10.02 -1.47
N GLY A 88 -15.63 10.92 -2.44
CA GLY A 88 -16.90 11.62 -2.66
C GLY A 88 -18.04 10.68 -3.03
N ASP A 89 -17.78 9.72 -3.92
CA ASP A 89 -18.78 8.72 -4.32
C ASP A 89 -19.15 7.77 -3.17
N LEU A 90 -18.17 7.32 -2.38
CA LEU A 90 -18.42 6.51 -1.18
C LEU A 90 -19.16 7.31 -0.10
N ALA A 91 -18.91 8.61 0.03
CA ALA A 91 -19.65 9.46 0.96
C ALA A 91 -21.12 9.60 0.55
N ARG A 92 -21.39 9.64 -0.76
CA ARG A 92 -22.76 9.65 -1.31
C ARG A 92 -23.43 8.27 -1.18
N ALA A 93 -22.71 7.18 -1.43
CA ALA A 93 -23.26 5.84 -1.49
C ALA A 93 -23.39 5.16 -0.10
N CYS A 94 -22.37 5.28 0.75
CA CYS A 94 -22.27 4.57 2.03
C CYS A 94 -21.54 5.41 3.12
N PRO A 95 -22.12 6.50 3.62
CA PRO A 95 -21.47 7.41 4.58
C PRO A 95 -21.10 6.74 5.91
N VAL A 96 -21.85 5.73 6.35
CA VAL A 96 -21.58 4.98 7.60
C VAL A 96 -20.24 4.25 7.53
N TYR A 97 -19.88 3.73 6.35
CA TYR A 97 -18.59 3.09 6.12
C TYR A 97 -17.41 4.05 6.37
N LEU A 98 -17.54 5.32 6.00
CA LEU A 98 -16.45 6.29 6.16
C LEU A 98 -16.33 6.85 7.58
N HIS A 99 -17.41 6.82 8.37
CA HIS A 99 -17.50 7.47 9.67
C HIS A 99 -16.30 7.20 10.60
N PRO A 100 -15.75 5.96 10.73
CA PRO A 100 -14.66 5.69 11.66
C PRO A 100 -13.33 6.40 11.34
N ARG A 101 -13.10 6.83 10.09
CA ARG A 101 -11.89 7.56 9.67
C ARG A 101 -12.20 8.91 9.00
N LEU A 102 -13.43 9.39 9.11
CA LEU A 102 -13.90 10.58 8.40
C LEU A 102 -13.07 11.82 8.74
N SER A 103 -12.65 11.97 10.00
CA SER A 103 -11.79 13.09 10.43
C SER A 103 -10.43 13.09 9.72
N GLU A 104 -9.84 11.91 9.49
CA GLU A 104 -8.57 11.78 8.78
C GLU A 104 -8.73 12.15 7.30
N PHE A 105 -9.79 11.65 6.65
CA PHE A 105 -10.10 12.02 5.27
C PHE A 105 -10.33 13.52 5.10
N LEU A 106 -11.10 14.15 6.00
CA LEU A 106 -11.33 15.59 5.98
C LEU A 106 -10.02 16.37 6.16
N ASN A 107 -9.14 15.94 7.07
CA ASN A 107 -7.85 16.58 7.26
C ASN A 107 -6.95 16.49 6.01
N VAL A 108 -6.94 15.34 5.33
CA VAL A 108 -6.17 15.17 4.09
C VAL A 108 -6.76 16.04 2.97
N ALA A 109 -8.07 15.99 2.76
CA ALA A 109 -8.74 16.82 1.76
C ALA A 109 -8.52 18.32 2.00
N ALA A 110 -8.63 18.79 3.25
CA ALA A 110 -8.39 20.18 3.61
C ALA A 110 -6.95 20.62 3.35
N ARG A 111 -5.95 19.77 3.62
CA ARG A 111 -4.54 20.08 3.32
C ARG A 111 -4.30 20.29 1.83
N ARG A 112 -5.01 19.56 0.96
CA ARG A 112 -4.90 19.69 -0.50
C ARG A 112 -5.55 20.97 -1.06
N LEU A 113 -6.33 21.71 -0.29
CA LEU A 113 -6.89 23.00 -0.73
C LEU A 113 -5.89 24.16 -0.63
N ILE A 114 -4.82 24.01 0.16
CA ILE A 114 -3.89 25.10 0.53
C ILE A 114 -2.49 24.87 -0.07
N MET A 115 -2.19 23.66 -0.55
CA MET A 115 -0.97 23.33 -1.29
C MET A 115 -1.23 23.33 -2.79
#